data_AF-R5LZX5-F1
#
_entry.id   AF-R5LZX5-F1
#
_cell.length_a   1.000
_cell.length_b   1.000
_cell.length_c   1.000
_cell.angle_alpha   90.00
_cell.angle_beta   90.00
_cell.angle_gamma   90.00
#
_symmetry.space_group_name_H-M   'P 1'
#
loop_
_entity.id
_entity.type
_entity.pdbx_description
1 polymer ?
#
loop_
_entity_poly.entity_id
_entity_poly.type
_entity_poly.pdbx_seq_one_letter_code
_entity_poly.pdbx_strand_id
1 'polypeptide(L)' 'MIISFSPEEKVTAEQAMYVLEHFAKDVLGDDYEAVFAVHTDREHMHGHLIWNSVSVTTGKKKCQ' A
#
# COMPACT_ATOMS: atom_id res chain seq x y z
N MET A 1 -2.58 -5.80 -2.82
CA MET A 1 -2.42 -4.86 -3.95
C MET A 1 -0.93 -4.68 -4.24
N ILE A 2 -0.56 -4.46 -5.50
CA ILE A 2 0.80 -4.13 -5.92
C ILE A 2 0.76 -2.77 -6.63
N ILE A 3 1.68 -1.88 -6.29
CA ILE A 3 1.89 -0.59 -6.96
C ILE A 3 3.30 -0.62 -7.56
N SER A 4 3.38 -0.59 -8.89
CA SER A 4 4.65 -0.61 -9.60
C SER A 4 5.08 0.82 -9.94
N PHE A 5 6.37 1.10 -9.81
CA PHE A 5 6.98 2.36 -10.21
C PHE A 5 7.79 2.13 -11.50
N SER A 6 7.62 3.01 -12.48
CA SER A 6 8.37 2.89 -13.74
C SER A 6 9.86 3.07 -13.47
N PRO A 7 10.76 2.26 -14.07
CA PRO A 7 12.20 2.47 -13.95
C PRO A 7 12.67 3.78 -14.62
N GLU A 8 11.85 4.34 -15.52
CA GLU A 8 12.13 5.63 -16.17
C GLU A 8 11.78 6.83 -15.27
N GLU A 9 10.93 6.62 -14.27
CA GLU A 9 10.55 7.64 -13.30
C GLU A 9 11.57 7.69 -12.16
N LYS A 10 12.02 8.90 -11.82
CA LYS A 10 12.90 9.11 -10.67
C LYS A 10 12.09 9.12 -9.39
N VAL A 11 11.80 7.94 -8.85
CA VAL A 11 11.13 7.75 -7.55
C VAL A 11 12.11 7.14 -6.56
N THR A 12 12.26 7.74 -5.38
CA THR A 12 13.06 7.14 -4.29
C THR A 12 12.24 6.14 -3.47
N ALA A 13 12.91 5.28 -2.70
CA ALA A 13 12.22 4.34 -1.82
C ALA A 13 11.34 5.05 -0.78
N GLU A 14 11.79 6.20 -0.26
CA GLU A 14 11.02 7.02 0.69
C GLU A 14 9.78 7.61 0.03
N GLN A 15 9.88 8.07 -1.22
CA GLN A 15 8.72 8.57 -1.97
C GLN A 15 7.73 7.43 -2.26
N ALA A 16 8.22 6.26 -2.64
CA ALA A 16 7.38 5.09 -2.84
C ALA A 16 6.65 4.69 -1.53
N MET A 17 7.36 4.67 -0.40
CA MET A 17 6.77 4.41 0.91
C MET A 17 5.73 5.46 1.29
N TYR A 18 6.01 6.75 1.07
CA TYR A 18 5.07 7.84 1.28
C TYR A 18 3.78 7.65 0.47
N VAL A 19 3.90 7.28 -0.81
CA VAL A 19 2.76 6.99 -1.69
C VAL A 19 1.93 5.83 -1.14
N LEU A 20 2.57 4.73 -0.73
CA LEU A 20 1.85 3.58 -0.17
C LEU A 20 1.13 3.92 1.14
N GLU A 21 1.78 4.64 2.04
CA GLU A 21 1.19 5.05 3.32
C GLU A 21 -0.04 5.95 3.12
N HIS A 22 0.09 6.98 2.28
CA HIS A 22 -1.00 7.92 2.02
C HIS A 22 -2.16 7.23 1.30
N PHE A 23 -1.85 6.41 0.29
CA PHE A 23 -2.88 5.63 -0.40
C PHE A 23 -3.60 4.66 0.54
N ALA A 24 -2.87 3.96 1.42
CA ALA A 24 -3.47 3.08 2.42
C ALA A 24 -4.41 3.87 3.34
N LYS A 25 -3.98 5.03 3.84
CA LYS A 25 -4.79 5.89 4.70
C LYS A 25 -6.05 6.41 4.00
N ASP A 26 -5.93 6.85 2.74
CA ASP A 26 -7.06 7.38 1.97
C ASP A 26 -8.12 6.30 1.67
N VAL A 27 -7.69 5.07 1.41
CA VAL A 27 -8.59 3.97 1.00
C VAL A 27 -9.13 3.17 2.19
N LEU A 28 -8.31 2.99 3.23
CA LEU A 28 -8.61 2.12 4.37
C LEU A 28 -9.00 2.92 5.61
N GLY A 29 -8.51 4.15 5.76
CA GLY A 29 -8.66 4.94 6.98
C GLY A 29 -8.16 4.19 8.21
N ASP A 30 -8.76 4.49 9.36
CA ASP A 30 -8.46 3.81 10.62
C ASP A 30 -9.32 2.53 10.82
N ASP A 31 -10.11 2.15 9.83
CA ASP A 31 -11.10 1.07 9.95
C ASP A 31 -10.56 -0.31 9.55
N TYR A 32 -9.42 -0.38 8.87
CA TYR A 32 -8.80 -1.64 8.46
C TYR A 32 -7.30 -1.63 8.78
N GLU A 33 -6.83 -2.73 9.36
CA GLU A 33 -5.41 -2.94 9.60
C GLU A 33 -4.69 -3.19 8.26
N ALA A 34 -3.54 -2.56 8.07
CA ALA A 34 -2.77 -2.65 6.84
C ALA A 34 -1.28 -2.79 7.13
N VAL A 35 -0.60 -3.53 6.25
CA VAL A 35 0.86 -3.63 6.18
C VAL A 35 1.28 -3.30 4.76
N PHE A 36 2.32 -2.48 4.64
CA PHE A 36 2.91 -2.14 3.36
C PHE A 36 4.44 -2.16 3.40
N ALA A 37 5.03 -2.47 2.26
CA ALA A 37 6.48 -2.53 2.08
C ALA A 37 6.85 -2.21 0.62
N VAL A 38 8.04 -1.67 0.41
CA VAL A 38 8.62 -1.42 -0.91
C VAL A 38 9.79 -2.36 -1.15
N HIS A 39 9.76 -3.06 -2.28
CA HIS A 39 10.86 -3.90 -2.75
C HIS A 39 11.79 -3.08 -3.65
N THR A 40 13.06 -3.01 -3.26
CA THR A 40 14.15 -2.36 -4.01
C THR A 40 15.19 -3.36 -4.50
N ASP A 41 14.97 -4.65 -4.27
CA ASP A 41 15.86 -5.78 -4.55
C ASP A 41 15.55 -6.48 -5.90
N ARG A 42 14.70 -5.88 -6.73
CA ARG A 42 14.23 -6.41 -8.02
C ARG A 42 14.51 -5.45 -9.16
N GLU A 43 14.36 -5.93 -10.39
CA GLU A 43 14.58 -5.14 -11.62
C GLU A 43 13.73 -3.85 -11.66
N HIS A 44 12.53 -3.90 -11.09
CA HIS A 44 11.66 -2.74 -10.95
C HIS A 44 11.18 -2.59 -9.52
N MET A 45 11.25 -1.36 -9.00
CA MET A 45 10.74 -1.03 -7.68
C MET A 45 9.21 -1.14 -7.65
N HIS A 46 8.69 -1.82 -6.66
CA HIS A 46 7.25 -1.97 -6.46
C HIS A 46 6.92 -2.09 -4.97
N GLY A 47 5.74 -1.59 -4.61
CA GLY A 47 5.20 -1.69 -3.27
C GLY A 47 4.13 -2.76 -3.16
N HIS A 48 4.12 -3.49 -2.04
CA HIS A 48 3.02 -4.35 -1.62
C HIS A 48 2.20 -3.64 -0.56
N LEU A 49 0.88 -3.63 -0.74
CA LEU A 49 -0.09 -3.20 0.29
C LEU A 49 -1.05 -4.37 0.54
N ILE A 50 -1.07 -4.86 1.78
CA ILE A 50 -1.92 -5.94 2.26
C ILE A 50 -2.75 -5.39 3.41
N TRP A 51 -4.04 -5.69 3.44
CA TRP A 51 -4.92 -5.25 4.52
C TRP A 51 -5.85 -6.37 4.96
N ASN A 52 -6.31 -6.27 6.21
CA ASN A 52 -7.37 -7.11 6.73
C ASN A 52 -8.67 -6.76 5.98
N SER A 53 -9.35 -7.76 5.40
CA SER A 53 -10.57 -7.50 4.64
C SER A 53 -11.79 -7.16 5.52
N VAL A 54 -11.67 -7.31 6.84
CA VAL A 54 -12.73 -7.07 7.82
C VAL A 54 -12.42 -5.82 8.62
N SER A 55 -13.43 -4.95 8.73
CA SER A 55 -13.36 -3.70 9.50
C SER A 55 -13.20 -4.00 10.98
N VAL A 56 -12.25 -3.33 11.63
CA VAL A 56 -12.04 -3.46 13.09
C VAL A 56 -13.15 -2.76 13.88
N THR A 57 -13.81 -1.75 13.29
CA THR A 57 -14.89 -1.01 13.94
C THR A 57 -16.23 -1.75 13.86
N THR A 58 -16.53 -2.38 12.72
CA THR A 58 -17.86 -2.93 12.42
C THR A 58 -17.91 -4.45 12.33
N GLY A 59 -16.75 -5.11 12.20
CA GLY A 59 -16.68 -6.56 11.96
C GLY A 59 -17.21 -6.99 10.59
N LYS A 60 -17.49 -6.05 9.67
CA LYS A 60 -17.98 -6.35 8.33
C LYS A 60 -16.84 -6.40 7.33
N LYS A 61 -16.96 -7.29 6.34
CA LYS A 61 -16.03 -7.34 5.22
C LYS A 61 -16.19 -6.08 4.36
N LYS A 62 -15.08 -5.48 3.93
CA LYS A 62 -15.09 -4.40 2.92
C LYS A 62 -15.72 -4.95 1.63
N CYS A 63 -16.84 -4.39 1.21
CA CYS A 63 -17.38 -4.68 -0.13
C CYS A 63 -16.37 -4.14 -1.15
N GLN A 64 -15.92 -5.02 -2.05
CA GLN A 64 -15.11 -4.64 -3.22
C GLN A 64 -16.01 -4.05 -4.31
#